data_AF-A0A8T3VFQ7-F1
#
_entry.id   AF-A0A8T3VFQ7-F1
#
_cell.length_a   1.000
_cell.length_b   1.000
_cell.length_c   1.000
_cell.angle_alpha   90.00
_cell.angle_beta   90.00
_cell.angle_gamma   90.00
#
_symmetry.space_group_name_H-M   'P 1'
#
loop_
_entity.id
_entity.type
_entity.pdbx_description
1 polymer ?
#
loop_
_entity_poly.entity_id
_entity_poly.type
_entity_poly.pdbx_seq_one_letter_code
_entity_poly.pdbx_strand_id
1 'polypeptide(L)' 'MEWDAIINAILSFIIPGLGQGINGYKKKAIIMFVIFVILSFAIFWFGLGLIGRAISLIYQLYAAYDAYKTY' A
#
# COMPACT_ATOMS: atom_id res chain seq x y z
N MET A 1 -14.01 6.62 -13.64
CA MET A 1 -13.96 5.67 -14.78
C MET A 1 -13.02 4.53 -14.42
N GLU A 2 -13.11 3.33 -14.99
CA GLU A 2 -12.21 2.20 -14.66
C GLU A 2 -10.71 2.58 -14.69
N TRP A 3 -10.34 3.51 -15.57
CA TRP A 3 -8.99 4.08 -15.64
C TRP A 3 -8.48 4.68 -14.32
N ASP A 4 -9.34 5.39 -13.61
CA ASP A 4 -8.98 6.01 -12.34
C ASP A 4 -8.81 4.94 -11.24
N ALA A 5 -9.57 3.84 -11.30
CA ALA A 5 -9.41 2.69 -10.40
C ALA A 5 -8.04 2.04 -10.58
N ILE A 6 -7.60 1.87 -11.84
CA ILE A 6 -6.29 1.32 -12.18
C ILE A 6 -5.18 2.28 -11.73
N ILE A 7 -5.32 3.58 -11.99
CA ILE A 7 -4.35 4.59 -11.54
C ILE A 7 -4.22 4.57 -10.02
N ASN A 8 -5.34 4.55 -9.29
CA ASN A 8 -5.32 4.53 -7.83
C ASN A 8 -4.73 3.23 -7.27
N ALA A 9 -4.92 2.10 -7.96
CA ALA A 9 -4.25 0.84 -7.64
C ALA A 9 -2.72 0.94 -7.80
N ILE A 10 -2.24 1.48 -8.92
CA ILE A 10 -0.81 1.67 -9.19
C ILE A 10 -0.20 2.63 -8.16
N LEU A 11 -0.89 3.73 -7.86
CA LEU A 11 -0.45 4.69 -6.84
C LEU A 11 -0.33 4.03 -5.46
N SER A 12 -1.31 3.21 -5.07
CA SER A 12 -1.26 2.47 -3.81
C SER A 12 -0.27 1.31 -3.78
N PHE A 13 0.10 0.76 -4.94
CA PHE A 13 1.18 -0.21 -5.03
C PHE A 13 2.54 0.43 -4.66
N ILE A 14 2.79 1.63 -5.17
CA ILE A 14 4.04 2.37 -4.91
C ILE A 14 4.02 2.94 -3.48
N ILE A 15 2.91 3.58 -3.10
CA ILE A 15 2.71 4.20 -1.78
C ILE A 15 1.41 3.68 -1.17
N PRO A 16 1.47 2.63 -0.33
CA PRO A 16 0.29 2.09 0.32
C PRO A 16 -0.56 3.17 1.01
N GLY A 17 -1.83 3.25 0.64
CA GLY A 17 -2.80 4.22 1.16
C GLY A 17 -3.08 5.41 0.24
N LEU A 18 -2.25 5.67 -0.78
CA LEU A 18 -2.38 6.87 -1.63
C LEU A 18 -3.69 6.88 -2.44
N GLY A 19 -3.99 5.79 -3.16
CA GLY A 19 -5.22 5.64 -3.93
C GLY A 19 -6.48 5.67 -3.06
N GLN A 20 -6.43 5.09 -1.86
CA GLN A 20 -7.52 5.19 -0.88
C GLN A 20 -7.76 6.66 -0.47
N GLY A 21 -6.68 7.43 -0.32
CA GLY A 21 -6.75 8.86 0.03
C GLY A 21 -7.41 9.69 -1.06
N ILE A 22 -7.05 9.42 -2.33
CA ILE A 22 -7.65 10.05 -3.51
C ILE A 22 -9.15 9.72 -3.62
N ASN A 23 -9.54 8.49 -3.31
CA ASN A 23 -10.94 8.05 -3.26
C ASN A 23 -11.72 8.59 -2.04
N GLY A 24 -11.12 9.41 -1.18
CA GLY A 24 -11.76 10.00 0.00
C GLY A 24 -11.72 9.14 1.27
N TYR A 25 -11.16 7.94 1.23
CA TYR A 25 -11.04 7.03 2.38
C TYR A 25 -9.82 7.37 3.26
N LYS A 26 -9.79 8.60 3.79
CA LYS A 26 -8.65 9.17 4.54
C LYS A 26 -8.17 8.32 5.72
N LYS A 27 -9.10 7.76 6.51
CA LYS A 27 -8.74 6.89 7.65
C LYS A 27 -7.99 5.64 7.18
N LYS A 28 -8.45 5.03 6.08
CA LYS A 28 -7.86 3.82 5.50
C LYS A 28 -6.48 4.12 4.89
N ALA A 29 -6.38 5.25 4.19
CA ALA A 29 -5.12 5.76 3.66
C ALA A 29 -4.03 5.89 4.73
N ILE A 30 -4.37 6.55 5.85
CA ILE A 30 -3.43 6.74 6.97
C ILE A 30 -3.02 5.40 7.58
N ILE A 31 -3.98 4.51 7.85
CA ILE A 31 -3.68 3.19 8.44
C ILE A 31 -2.72 2.41 7.53
N MET A 32 -2.98 2.39 6.23
CA MET A 32 -2.15 1.64 5.30
C MET A 32 -0.73 2.21 5.17
N PHE A 33 -0.62 3.54 5.13
CA PHE A 33 0.66 4.20 5.10
C PHE A 33 1.48 3.95 6.38
N VAL A 34 0.84 4.02 7.55
CA VAL A 34 1.50 3.76 8.84
C VAL A 34 2.00 2.31 8.93
N ILE A 35 1.19 1.34 8.51
CA ILE A 35 1.62 -0.08 8.47
C ILE A 35 2.81 -0.25 7.52
N PHE A 36 2.79 0.40 6.35
CA PHE A 36 3.91 0.36 5.41
C PHE A 36 5.21 0.90 6.02
N VAL A 37 5.15 2.02 6.75
CA VAL A 37 6.30 2.60 7.46
C VAL A 37 6.83 1.65 8.54
N ILE A 38 5.94 1.09 9.36
CA ILE A 38 6.31 0.14 10.43
C ILE A 38 6.95 -1.11 9.84
N LEU A 39 6.36 -1.69 8.78
CA LEU A 39 6.93 -2.85 8.08
C LEU A 39 8.30 -2.55 7.49
N SER A 40 8.45 -1.40 6.82
CA SER A 40 9.72 -1.00 6.21
C SER A 40 10.81 -0.83 7.26
N PHE A 41 10.48 -0.19 8.39
CA PHE A 41 11.40 -0.03 9.52
C PHE A 41 11.78 -1.37 10.14
N ALA A 42 10.80 -2.26 10.39
CA ALA A 42 11.06 -3.58 10.94
C ALA A 42 11.94 -4.43 10.01
N ILE A 43 11.66 -4.43 8.70
CA ILE A 43 12.45 -5.18 7.71
C ILE A 43 13.90 -4.70 7.68
N PHE A 44 14.10 -3.38 7.73
CA PHE A 44 15.43 -2.79 7.77
C PHE A 44 16.17 -3.14 9.07
N TRP A 45 15.53 -2.92 10.22
CA TRP A 45 16.14 -3.11 11.54
C TRP A 45 16.51 -4.58 11.82
N PHE A 46 15.64 -5.53 11.46
CA PHE A 46 15.86 -6.95 11.67
C PHE A 46 16.62 -7.65 10.54
N GLY A 47 17.00 -6.93 9.48
CA GLY A 47 17.80 -7.49 8.39
C GLY A 47 17.11 -8.64 7.63
N LEU A 48 15.78 -8.57 7.45
CA LEU A 48 14.97 -9.70 6.94
C LEU A 48 15.23 -10.08 5.46
N GLY A 49 16.09 -9.35 4.74
CA GLY A 49 16.55 -9.70 3.40
C GLY A 49 15.43 -9.99 2.40
N LEU A 50 15.51 -11.14 1.72
CA LEU A 50 14.52 -11.57 0.72
C LEU A 50 13.13 -11.79 1.33
N ILE A 51 13.05 -12.30 2.56
CA ILE A 51 11.78 -12.54 3.25
C ILE A 51 11.09 -11.20 3.52
N GLY A 52 11.84 -10.21 3.99
CA GLY A 52 11.33 -8.86 4.17
C GLY A 52 10.80 -8.25 2.88
N ARG A 53 11.54 -8.41 1.77
CA ARG A 53 11.08 -7.94 0.44
C ARG A 53 9.79 -8.62 -0.01
N ALA A 54 9.64 -9.93 0.22
CA ALA A 54 8.42 -10.65 -0.10
C ALA A 54 7.22 -10.15 0.73
N ILE A 55 7.41 -9.91 2.03
CA ILE A 55 6.38 -9.33 2.91
C ILE A 55 5.95 -7.94 2.41
N SER A 56 6.91 -7.06 2.11
CA SER A 56 6.60 -5.73 1.56
C SER A 56 5.84 -5.82 0.25
N LEU A 57 6.24 -6.72 -0.66
CA LEU A 57 5.57 -6.90 -1.94
C LEU A 57 4.11 -7.36 -1.76
N ILE A 58 3.87 -8.35 -0.89
CA ILE A 58 2.51 -8.82 -0.58
C ILE A 58 1.66 -7.67 -0.02
N TYR A 59 2.24 -6.84 0.85
CA TYR A 59 1.53 -5.71 1.43
C TYR A 59 1.19 -4.63 0.39
N GLN A 60 2.13 -4.31 -0.52
CA GLN A 60 1.91 -3.38 -1.62
C GLN A 60 0.83 -3.88 -2.59
N LEU A 61 0.82 -5.18 -2.91
CA LEU A 61 -0.23 -5.80 -3.73
C LEU A 61 -1.60 -5.72 -3.04
N TYR A 62 -1.66 -5.95 -1.72
CA TYR A 62 -2.87 -5.78 -0.96
C TYR A 62 -3.39 -4.34 -1.00
N ALA A 63 -2.51 -3.35 -0.80
CA ALA A 63 -2.89 -1.94 -0.85
C ALA A 63 -3.38 -1.51 -2.24
N ALA A 64 -2.76 -2.03 -3.30
CA ALA A 64 -3.17 -1.80 -4.69
C ALA A 64 -4.56 -2.37 -4.98
N TYR A 65 -4.78 -3.65 -4.63
CA TYR A 65 -6.07 -4.33 -4.78
C TYR A 65 -7.18 -3.60 -4.04
N ASP A 66 -6.87 -3.17 -2.83
CA ASP A 66 -7.81 -2.44 -2.01
C ASP A 66 -8.17 -1.08 -2.63
N ALA A 67 -7.21 -0.32 -3.16
CA ALA A 67 -7.48 0.95 -3.83
C ALA A 67 -8.31 0.76 -5.10
N TYR A 68 -8.05 -0.30 -5.86
CA TYR A 68 -8.85 -0.68 -7.02
C TYR A 68 -10.30 -0.96 -6.65
N LYS A 69 -10.53 -1.68 -5.56
CA LYS A 69 -11.88 -2.04 -5.09
C LYS A 69 -12.63 -0.92 -4.38
N THR A 70 -11.90 0.00 -3.76
CA THR A 70 -12.48 1.13 -3.03
C THR A 70 -12.66 2.36 -3.93
N TYR A 71 -12.56 2.18 -5.25
CA TYR A 71 -12.78 3.21 -6.27
C TYR A 71 -14.26 3.38 -6.59
#